data_AF-W7W4X8-F1
#
_entry.id   AF-W7W4X8-F1
#
_cell.length_a   1.000
_cell.length_b   1.000
_cell.length_c   1.000
_cell.angle_alpha   90.00
_cell.angle_beta   90.00
_cell.angle_gamma   90.00
#
_symmetry.space_group_name_H-M   'P 1'
#
loop_
_entity.id
_entity.type
_entity.pdbx_description
1 polymer ?
#
loop_
_entity_poly.entity_id
_entity_poly.type
_entity_poly.pdbx_seq_one_letter_code
_entity_poly.pdbx_strand_id
1 'polypeptide(L)'
;MGSKESVATLSGLLVATALVLLPALRVSAAENGSGAARDGGALVMASCVEGSPPLVFARGDPRALLDPEDRERFQGAALSLYRVLDRSAFAPVQIMLWDKGPGEWVYVSVLPVDGDAQRSCFTATFTAEPFEFTPALIRKYFPGAGRT
;
A
#
# COMPACT_ATOMS: atom_id res chain seq x y z
N MET A 1 -35.24 -17.98 -40.49
CA MET A 1 -35.27 -19.10 -39.53
C MET A 1 -36.23 -18.69 -38.42
N GLY A 2 -37.49 -19.09 -38.57
CA GLY A 2 -38.60 -18.64 -37.73
C GLY A 2 -38.93 -19.62 -36.61
N SER A 3 -39.56 -19.05 -35.58
CA SER A 3 -40.23 -19.61 -34.41
C SER A 3 -40.46 -21.12 -34.34
N LYS A 4 -40.14 -21.69 -33.18
CA LYS A 4 -40.87 -22.82 -32.60
C LYS A 4 -41.52 -22.39 -31.30
N GLU A 5 -42.82 -22.24 -31.37
CA GLU A 5 -43.73 -22.20 -30.22
C GLU A 5 -43.89 -23.62 -29.67
N SER A 6 -44.10 -23.75 -28.35
CA SER A 6 -44.95 -24.80 -27.78
C SER A 6 -45.37 -24.39 -26.38
N VAL A 7 -46.63 -24.01 -26.29
CA VAL A 7 -47.41 -23.88 -25.06
C VAL A 7 -48.12 -25.21 -24.85
N ALA A 8 -48.05 -25.78 -23.64
CA ALA A 8 -49.03 -26.76 -23.18
C ALA A 8 -49.16 -26.70 -21.65
N THR A 9 -50.32 -26.20 -21.28
CA THR A 9 -50.99 -26.02 -19.99
C THR A 9 -51.19 -27.33 -19.21
N LEU A 10 -51.18 -27.31 -17.87
CA LEU A 10 -52.34 -27.67 -17.00
C LEU A 10 -51.96 -27.87 -15.51
N SER A 11 -52.73 -27.13 -14.69
CA SER A 11 -53.37 -27.55 -13.43
C SER A 11 -52.53 -27.99 -12.23
N GLY A 12 -52.47 -27.07 -11.26
CA GLY A 12 -53.14 -27.23 -9.96
C GLY A 12 -52.43 -28.04 -8.88
N LEU A 13 -52.02 -27.37 -7.79
CA LEU A 13 -52.61 -27.55 -6.45
C LEU A 13 -51.98 -26.55 -5.47
N LEU A 14 -52.81 -26.00 -4.58
CA LEU A 14 -52.40 -25.17 -3.44
C LEU A 14 -51.42 -25.92 -2.53
N VAL A 15 -50.32 -25.27 -2.16
CA VAL A 15 -49.73 -25.39 -0.82
C VAL A 15 -49.28 -24.00 -0.37
N ALA A 16 -49.99 -23.48 0.62
CA ALA A 16 -49.59 -22.33 1.41
C ALA A 16 -48.50 -22.76 2.39
N THR A 17 -47.34 -22.10 2.43
CA THR A 17 -46.58 -21.97 3.68
C THR A 17 -45.45 -20.93 3.62
N ALA A 18 -45.53 -20.01 4.58
CA ALA A 18 -44.45 -19.34 5.29
C ALA A 18 -43.54 -18.35 4.52
N LEU A 19 -43.88 -17.06 4.70
CA LEU A 19 -42.88 -15.99 4.86
C LEU A 19 -41.88 -16.43 5.93
N VAL A 20 -40.64 -16.73 5.53
CA VAL A 20 -39.51 -16.69 6.45
C VAL A 20 -38.76 -15.40 6.13
N LEU A 21 -38.90 -14.43 7.04
CA LEU A 21 -38.01 -13.29 7.12
C LEU A 21 -36.58 -13.81 7.26
N LEU A 22 -35.77 -13.69 6.21
CA LEU A 22 -34.32 -13.81 6.32
C LEU A 22 -33.80 -12.55 7.00
N PRO A 23 -33.26 -12.62 8.23
CA PRO A 23 -32.60 -11.48 8.84
C PRO A 23 -31.41 -11.09 7.98
N ALA A 24 -31.32 -9.80 7.66
CA ALA A 24 -30.16 -9.20 7.02
C ALA A 24 -28.92 -9.53 7.86
N LEU A 25 -28.11 -10.48 7.37
CA LEU A 25 -26.76 -10.70 7.85
C LEU A 25 -25.99 -9.42 7.54
N ARG A 26 -25.89 -8.55 8.56
CA ARG A 26 -24.91 -7.47 8.58
C ARG A 26 -23.54 -8.13 8.59
N VAL A 27 -22.94 -8.26 7.41
CA VAL A 27 -21.50 -8.44 7.29
C VAL A 27 -20.88 -7.17 7.88
N SER A 28 -20.50 -7.27 9.16
CA SER A 28 -19.44 -6.43 9.69
C SER A 28 -18.17 -6.90 8.99
N ALA A 29 -17.79 -6.22 7.91
CA ALA A 29 -16.43 -6.25 7.43
C ALA A 29 -15.59 -5.64 8.56
N ALA A 30 -15.07 -6.49 9.44
CA ALA A 30 -14.05 -6.11 10.37
C ALA A 30 -12.89 -5.60 9.50
N GLU A 31 -12.62 -4.30 9.61
CA GLU A 31 -11.38 -3.71 9.16
C GLU A 31 -10.26 -4.52 9.81
N ASN A 32 -9.66 -5.44 9.06
CA ASN A 32 -8.33 -5.92 9.36
C ASN A 32 -7.38 -4.74 9.09
N GLY A 33 -7.44 -3.77 10.00
CA GLY A 33 -6.33 -2.89 10.28
C GLY A 33 -5.20 -3.80 10.75
N SER A 34 -4.46 -4.33 9.79
CA SER A 34 -3.14 -4.89 10.00
C SER A 34 -2.21 -3.72 10.32
N GLY A 35 -2.45 -3.09 11.47
CA GLY A 35 -1.47 -2.34 12.21
C GLY A 35 -0.45 -3.35 12.72
N ALA A 36 0.34 -3.90 11.81
CA ALA A 36 1.52 -4.64 12.17
C ALA A 36 2.56 -3.61 12.64
N ALA A 37 2.41 -3.17 13.89
CA ALA A 37 3.53 -2.65 14.65
C ALA A 37 4.55 -3.80 14.77
N ARG A 38 5.41 -3.92 13.75
CA ARG A 38 6.43 -4.97 13.69
C ARG A 38 7.64 -4.52 14.51
N ASP A 39 7.78 -5.21 15.63
CA ASP A 39 8.99 -5.64 16.34
C ASP A 39 10.15 -4.64 16.41
N GLY A 40 10.40 -4.16 17.63
CA GLY A 40 11.45 -3.23 17.98
C GLY A 40 12.81 -3.90 17.97
N GLY A 41 13.38 -4.15 16.80
CA GLY A 41 14.81 -4.36 16.57
C GLY A 41 15.35 -3.27 15.65
N ALA A 42 16.67 -3.06 15.64
CA ALA A 42 17.27 -2.35 14.51
C ALA A 42 17.03 -3.19 13.25
N LEU A 43 16.49 -2.58 12.21
CA LEU A 43 16.24 -3.24 10.92
C LEU A 43 17.40 -2.90 9.98
N VAL A 44 17.97 -3.90 9.33
CA VAL A 44 19.01 -3.70 8.31
C VAL A 44 18.42 -4.10 6.96
N MET A 45 18.36 -3.15 6.03
CA MET A 45 17.89 -3.39 4.67
C MET A 45 19.08 -3.31 3.70
N ALA A 46 19.30 -4.40 2.97
CA ALA A 46 20.37 -4.48 1.99
C ALA A 46 20.13 -3.50 0.83
N SER A 47 21.20 -3.04 0.20
CA SER A 47 21.11 -2.38 -1.11
C SER A 47 20.91 -3.42 -2.20
N CYS A 48 20.15 -3.08 -3.24
CA CYS A 48 20.08 -3.91 -4.44
C CYS A 48 21.36 -3.82 -5.29
N VAL A 49 22.26 -2.87 -4.99
CA VAL A 49 23.57 -2.76 -5.61
C VAL A 49 24.59 -3.53 -4.78
N GLU A 50 25.12 -4.60 -5.35
CA GLU A 50 26.10 -5.47 -4.69
C GLU A 50 27.31 -4.67 -4.17
N GLY A 51 27.76 -4.99 -2.96
CA GLY A 51 28.88 -4.31 -2.30
C GLY A 51 28.54 -2.94 -1.69
N SER A 52 27.32 -2.44 -1.85
CA SER A 52 26.91 -1.16 -1.25
C SER A 52 26.54 -1.31 0.24
N PRO A 53 26.80 -0.28 1.07
CA PRO A 53 26.37 -0.30 2.47
C PRO A 53 24.85 -0.46 2.61
N PRO A 54 24.37 -1.17 3.65
CA PRO A 54 22.94 -1.29 3.91
C PRO A 54 22.37 0.00 4.53
N LEU A 55 21.05 0.16 4.45
CA LEU A 55 20.32 1.08 5.32
C LEU A 55 20.12 0.43 6.68
N VAL A 56 20.43 1.18 7.74
CA VAL A 56 20.20 0.78 9.12
C VAL A 56 19.12 1.67 9.69
N PHE A 57 17.98 1.08 10.04
CA PHE A 57 16.92 1.76 10.75
C PHE A 57 17.07 1.46 12.23
N ALA A 58 17.10 2.49 13.07
CA ALA A 58 17.12 2.30 14.50
C ALA A 58 15.79 1.69 14.98
N ARG A 59 15.86 1.14 16.20
CA ARG A 59 14.72 0.51 16.85
C ARG A 59 13.62 1.56 17.04
N GLY A 60 12.46 1.30 16.46
CA GLY A 60 11.30 2.18 16.58
C GLY A 60 11.29 3.38 15.65
N ASP A 61 12.27 3.51 14.73
CA ASP A 61 12.27 4.58 13.74
C ASP A 61 10.95 4.57 12.94
N PRO A 62 10.19 5.68 12.94
CA PRO A 62 8.93 5.77 12.22
C PRO A 62 9.15 5.57 10.72
N ARG A 63 8.51 4.54 10.15
CA ARG A 63 8.53 4.26 8.72
C ARG A 63 7.20 3.69 8.25
N ALA A 64 6.80 4.04 7.04
CA ALA A 64 5.56 3.57 6.44
C ALA A 64 5.73 3.39 4.94
N LEU A 65 5.21 2.29 4.39
CA LEU A 65 5.04 2.13 2.96
C LEU A 65 3.88 3.01 2.49
N LEU A 66 4.10 3.77 1.43
CA LEU A 66 3.06 4.56 0.80
C LEU A 66 2.03 3.64 0.14
N ASP A 67 0.76 4.02 0.26
CA ASP A 67 -0.32 3.41 -0.51
C ASP A 67 -0.16 3.71 -2.02
N PRO A 68 -0.93 3.03 -2.90
CA PRO A 68 -0.78 3.18 -4.34
C PRO A 68 -0.91 4.62 -4.85
N GLU A 69 -1.83 5.41 -4.31
CA GLU A 69 -2.10 6.79 -4.77
C GLU A 69 -0.95 7.72 -4.39
N ASP A 70 -0.49 7.67 -3.14
CA ASP A 70 0.63 8.49 -2.67
C ASP A 70 1.94 8.09 -3.34
N ARG A 71 2.11 6.78 -3.60
CA ARG A 71 3.24 6.26 -4.37
C ARG A 71 3.25 6.84 -5.79
N GLU A 72 2.14 6.80 -6.50
CA GLU A 72 2.05 7.35 -7.87
C GLU A 72 2.33 8.86 -7.90
N ARG A 73 1.81 9.60 -6.91
CA ARG A 73 2.11 11.03 -6.73
C ARG A 73 3.61 11.27 -6.53
N PHE A 74 4.26 10.51 -5.66
CA PHE A 74 5.70 10.59 -5.45
C PHE A 74 6.47 10.29 -6.74
N GLN A 75 6.13 9.20 -7.43
CA GLN A 75 6.81 8.78 -8.66
C GLN A 75 6.71 9.86 -9.74
N GLY A 76 5.53 10.44 -9.95
CA GLY A 76 5.34 11.53 -10.91
C GLY A 76 6.20 12.76 -10.57
N ALA A 77 6.26 13.15 -9.30
CA ALA A 77 7.09 14.26 -8.85
C ALA A 77 8.58 13.95 -9.00
N ALA A 78 9.02 12.75 -8.62
CA ALA A 78 10.41 12.33 -8.72
C ALA A 78 10.90 12.29 -10.17
N LEU A 79 10.08 11.79 -11.11
CA LEU A 79 10.37 11.84 -12.55
C LEU A 79 10.50 13.27 -13.09
N SER A 80 9.71 14.21 -12.56
CA SER A 80 9.80 15.63 -12.94
C SER A 80 11.05 16.31 -12.38
N LEU A 81 11.47 15.95 -11.17
CA LEU A 81 12.62 16.56 -10.47
C LEU A 81 13.95 15.97 -10.96
N TYR A 82 14.01 14.65 -11.11
CA TYR A 82 15.23 13.91 -11.42
C TYR A 82 15.19 13.40 -12.86
N ARG A 83 15.68 14.22 -13.80
CA ARG A 83 15.67 13.92 -15.25
C ARG A 83 16.45 12.65 -15.67
N VAL A 84 17.31 12.13 -14.79
CA VAL A 84 18.03 10.88 -15.01
C VAL A 84 17.13 9.65 -14.83
N LEU A 85 15.99 9.80 -14.14
CA LEU A 85 15.04 8.73 -13.93
C LEU A 85 14.08 8.63 -15.11
N ASP A 86 13.74 7.39 -15.46
CA ASP A 86 12.63 7.08 -16.33
C ASP A 86 11.55 6.28 -15.58
N ARG A 87 10.42 6.02 -16.24
CA ARG A 87 9.31 5.28 -15.62
C ARG A 87 9.70 3.86 -15.19
N SER A 88 10.69 3.24 -15.84
CA SER A 88 11.14 1.88 -15.49
C SER A 88 11.88 1.85 -14.16
N ALA A 89 12.49 2.97 -13.75
CA ALA A 89 13.09 3.12 -12.42
C ALA A 89 12.10 2.86 -11.26
N PHE A 90 10.79 2.93 -11.54
CA PHE A 90 9.72 2.81 -10.54
C PHE A 90 8.88 1.53 -10.61
N ALA A 91 9.15 0.63 -11.55
CA ALA A 91 8.42 -0.64 -11.67
C ALA A 91 9.37 -1.81 -11.38
N PRO A 92 9.10 -2.68 -10.39
CA PRO A 92 7.93 -2.80 -9.49
C PRO A 92 8.18 -2.26 -8.06
N VAL A 93 8.84 -1.11 -7.90
CA VAL A 93 9.25 -0.65 -6.55
C VAL A 93 8.10 -0.11 -5.71
N GLN A 94 8.18 -0.40 -4.41
CA GLN A 94 7.40 0.26 -3.37
C GLN A 94 8.16 1.51 -2.90
N ILE A 95 7.46 2.46 -2.29
CA ILE A 95 8.07 3.67 -1.73
C ILE A 95 7.78 3.69 -0.23
N MET A 96 8.82 3.81 0.58
CA MET A 96 8.74 3.95 2.03
C MET A 96 9.10 5.37 2.43
N LEU A 97 8.26 6.03 3.23
CA LEU A 97 8.60 7.27 3.91
C LEU A 97 9.19 6.91 5.28
N TRP A 98 10.35 7.47 5.60
CA TRP A 98 11.10 7.20 6.83
C TRP A 98 11.50 8.52 7.51
N ASP A 99 11.24 8.58 8.81
CA ASP A 99 11.80 9.59 9.72
C ASP A 99 13.19 9.14 10.18
N LYS A 100 14.23 9.74 9.58
CA LYS A 100 15.63 9.43 9.92
C LYS A 100 16.10 10.18 11.17
N GLY A 101 15.29 11.09 11.70
CA GLY A 101 15.61 11.92 12.85
C GLY A 101 15.04 13.33 12.71
N PRO A 102 15.29 14.23 13.68
CA PRO A 102 14.67 15.54 13.75
C PRO A 102 14.76 16.35 12.44
N GLY A 103 13.63 16.48 11.75
CA GLY A 103 13.51 17.22 10.48
C GLY A 103 14.05 16.50 9.24
N GLU A 104 14.59 15.28 9.36
CA GLU A 104 15.19 14.52 8.26
C GLU A 104 14.25 13.42 7.77
N TRP A 105 13.33 13.78 6.88
CA TRP A 105 12.45 12.84 6.20
C TRP A 105 13.04 12.39 4.87
N VAL A 106 12.97 11.09 4.60
CA VAL A 106 13.47 10.50 3.35
C VAL A 106 12.47 9.53 2.75
N TYR A 107 12.38 9.52 1.43
CA TYR A 107 11.71 8.47 0.66
C TYR A 107 12.75 7.42 0.26
N VAL A 108 12.41 6.15 0.45
CA VAL A 108 13.25 5.00 0.08
C VAL A 108 12.51 4.19 -0.97
N SER A 109 13.12 3.96 -2.13
CA SER A 109 12.58 3.03 -3.12
C SER A 109 12.99 1.60 -2.77
N VAL A 110 12.01 0.73 -2.60
CA VAL A 110 12.16 -0.63 -2.08
C VAL A 110 11.73 -1.63 -3.15
N LEU A 111 12.66 -2.51 -3.54
CA LEU A 111 12.41 -3.59 -4.48
C LEU A 111 12.16 -4.89 -3.69
N PRO A 112 10.99 -5.53 -3.85
CA PRO A 112 10.76 -6.88 -3.31
C PRO A 112 11.62 -7.89 -4.08
N VAL A 113 12.32 -8.76 -3.36
CA VAL A 113 13.12 -9.85 -3.92
C VAL A 113 12.23 -11.09 -4.03
N ASP A 114 12.16 -11.69 -5.21
CA ASP A 114 11.49 -12.98 -5.49
C ASP A 114 10.00 -13.07 -5.09
N GLY A 115 9.28 -11.93 -5.06
CA GLY A 115 7.86 -11.91 -4.66
C GLY A 115 7.62 -12.20 -3.16
N ASP A 116 8.67 -12.39 -2.39
CA ASP A 116 8.63 -12.51 -0.94
C ASP A 116 8.69 -11.12 -0.31
N ALA A 117 7.55 -10.64 0.21
CA ALA A 117 7.46 -9.34 0.86
C ALA A 117 8.40 -9.18 2.07
N GLN A 118 8.97 -10.27 2.60
CA GLN A 118 9.92 -10.23 3.72
C GLN A 118 11.37 -10.00 3.30
N ARG A 119 11.72 -10.26 2.04
CA ARG A 119 13.07 -10.00 1.52
C ARG A 119 12.98 -8.85 0.53
N SER A 120 13.42 -7.68 0.95
CA SER A 120 13.47 -6.49 0.12
C SER A 120 14.82 -5.82 0.23
N CYS A 121 15.22 -5.15 -0.85
CA CYS A 121 16.41 -4.30 -0.89
C CYS A 121 16.01 -2.89 -1.34
N PHE A 122 16.78 -1.89 -0.95
CA PHE A 122 16.55 -0.52 -1.43
C PHE A 122 17.34 -0.26 -2.72
N THR A 123 16.76 0.50 -3.63
CA THR A 123 17.41 0.90 -4.90
C THR A 123 17.91 2.34 -4.86
N ALA A 124 17.24 3.23 -4.11
CA ALA A 124 17.61 4.63 -3.98
C ALA A 124 16.95 5.27 -2.74
N THR A 125 17.47 6.43 -2.36
CA THR A 125 16.90 7.30 -1.33
C THR A 125 16.78 8.73 -1.85
N PHE A 126 15.71 9.42 -1.46
CA PHE A 126 15.42 10.79 -1.87
C PHE A 126 15.13 11.62 -0.61
N THR A 127 15.75 12.80 -0.49
CA THR A 127 15.38 13.75 0.57
C THR A 127 13.94 14.20 0.33
N ALA A 128 13.16 14.35 1.41
CA ALA A 128 11.75 14.70 1.27
C ALA A 128 11.48 16.20 1.08
N GLU A 129 12.48 17.04 1.34
CA GLU A 129 12.42 18.52 1.27
C GLU A 129 11.91 19.05 -0.09
N PRO A 130 12.32 18.53 -1.27
CA PRO A 130 11.83 19.04 -2.55
C PRO A 130 10.36 18.71 -2.87
N PHE A 131 9.71 17.89 -2.05
CA PHE A 131 8.36 17.39 -2.30
C PHE A 131 7.35 18.11 -1.40
N GLU A 132 6.69 19.14 -1.93
CA GLU A 132 5.73 20.00 -1.21
C GLU A 132 4.56 19.25 -0.55
N PHE A 133 4.26 18.04 -1.01
CA PHE A 133 3.19 17.20 -0.46
C PHE A 133 3.63 16.37 0.75
N THR A 134 4.93 16.30 1.05
CA THR A 134 5.48 15.55 2.19
C THR A 134 4.80 15.87 3.52
N PRO A 135 4.55 17.14 3.89
CA PRO A 135 3.86 17.44 5.16
C PRO A 135 2.46 16.82 5.26
N ALA A 136 1.75 16.67 4.14
CA ALA A 136 0.45 16.01 4.13
C ALA A 136 0.59 14.49 4.34
N LEU A 137 1.60 13.87 3.73
CA LEU A 137 1.90 12.45 3.93
C LEU A 137 2.35 12.18 5.37
N ILE A 138 3.19 13.04 5.96
CA ILE A 138 3.62 12.91 7.35
C ILE A 138 2.39 12.86 8.29
N ARG A 139 1.43 13.79 8.11
CA ARG A 139 0.20 13.79 8.91
C ARG A 139 -0.65 12.52 8.72
N LYS A 140 -0.67 11.96 7.50
CA LYS A 140 -1.43 10.75 7.15
C LYS A 140 -0.81 9.49 7.77
N TYR A 141 0.49 9.29 7.60
CA TYR A 141 1.18 8.05 8.00
C TYR A 141 1.73 8.07 9.43
N PHE A 142 1.96 9.26 9.99
CA PHE A 142 2.57 9.44 11.31
C PHE A 142 1.74 10.39 12.18
N PRO A 143 0.52 9.97 12.60
CA PRO A 143 -0.38 10.79 13.40
C PRO A 143 0.22 11.07 14.78
N GLY A 144 1.03 12.12 14.89
CA GLY A 144 1.77 12.49 16.10
C GLY A 144 3.08 13.22 15.83
N ALA A 145 3.67 13.04 14.64
CA ALA A 145 4.97 13.61 14.28
C ALA A 145 4.96 15.15 14.07
N GLY A 146 3.79 15.78 13.95
CA GLY A 146 3.64 17.22 13.75
C GLY A 146 3.28 18.03 15.00
N ARG A 147 3.40 17.47 16.21
CA ARG A 147 3.03 18.13 17.49
C ARG A 147 4.20 18.49 18.39
N THR A 148 5.43 18.45 17.91
CA THR A 148 6.64 18.81 18.67
C THR A 148 7.21 20.14 18.20
#